data_AF-A0A957ZMS8-F1
#
_entry.id   AF-A0A957ZMS8-F1
#
_cell.length_a   1.000
_cell.length_b   1.000
_cell.length_c   1.000
_cell.angle_alpha   90.00
_cell.angle_beta   90.00
_cell.angle_gamma   90.00
#
_symmetry.space_group_name_H-M   'P 1'
#
loop_
_entity.id
_entity.type
_entity.pdbx_description
1 polymer ?
#
loop_
_entity_poly.entity_id
_entity_poly.type
_entity_poly.pdbx_seq_one_letter_code
_entity_poly.pdbx_strand_id
1 'polypeptide(L)'
;ALGNATRHVATRDAAGNQVRSVTTADGATTTLIAGLDGATVKIDARGIRTTTMLGPDPRWGMTAPLARRLTQTTAEGVVLMTMALTRTVTLADPADPLSLLALTDTVTLNGRTTTTVYDAVHRTQTVTEPAGQVTVTTFDGQGRPLTVSTSGLAPVTYSYDGRGRLTTTV
;
A
#
# COMPACT_ATOMS: atom_id res chain seq x y z
N ALA A 1 12.73 -30.15 28.53
CA ALA A 1 11.86 -29.57 27.49
C ALA A 1 12.03 -28.06 27.54
N LEU A 2 12.73 -27.47 26.56
CA LEU A 2 13.00 -26.03 26.54
C LEU A 2 11.71 -25.31 26.16
N GLY A 3 11.19 -24.52 27.11
CA GLY A 3 9.89 -23.85 27.06
C GLY A 3 9.81 -22.73 26.03
N ASN A 4 9.75 -23.10 24.75
CA ASN A 4 9.52 -22.17 23.64
C ASN A 4 8.01 -21.93 23.45
N ALA A 5 7.36 -21.31 24.43
CA ALA A 5 5.94 -21.01 24.35
C ALA A 5 5.70 -19.57 23.89
N THR A 6 4.94 -19.40 22.80
CA THR A 6 4.39 -18.09 22.42
C THR A 6 3.12 -17.85 23.22
N ARG A 7 3.01 -16.69 23.87
CA ARG A 7 1.82 -16.29 24.62
C ARG A 7 0.99 -15.30 23.82
N HIS A 8 -0.32 -15.52 23.79
CA HIS A 8 -1.29 -14.61 23.19
C HIS A 8 -2.24 -14.10 24.27
N VAL A 9 -2.46 -12.78 24.33
CA VAL A 9 -3.39 -12.14 25.26
C VAL A 9 -4.31 -11.24 24.45
N ALA A 10 -5.61 -11.28 24.74
CA ALA A 10 -6.59 -10.36 24.16
C ALA A 10 -7.46 -9.77 25.27
N THR A 11 -7.54 -8.44 25.33
CA THR A 11 -8.30 -7.69 26.33
C THR A 11 -9.03 -6.52 25.66
N ARG A 12 -9.77 -5.76 26.47
CA ARG A 12 -10.26 -4.43 26.10
C ARG A 12 -9.64 -3.40 27.04
N ASP A 13 -9.30 -2.23 26.51
CA ASP A 13 -8.84 -1.10 27.35
C ASP A 13 -10.02 -0.30 27.93
N ALA A 14 -9.71 0.71 28.75
CA ALA A 14 -10.72 1.57 29.38
C ALA A 14 -11.55 2.39 28.38
N ALA A 15 -11.03 2.60 27.16
CA ALA A 15 -11.75 3.26 26.07
C ALA A 15 -12.58 2.26 25.22
N GLY A 16 -12.57 0.97 25.56
CA GLY A 16 -13.31 -0.09 24.88
C GLY A 16 -12.61 -0.68 23.66
N ASN A 17 -11.40 -0.21 23.33
CA ASN A 17 -10.62 -0.69 22.18
C ASN A 17 -10.19 -2.14 22.42
N GLN A 18 -10.07 -2.92 21.35
CA GLN A 18 -9.54 -4.27 21.47
C GLN A 18 -8.02 -4.23 21.51
N VAL A 19 -7.42 -4.80 22.55
CA VAL A 19 -5.97 -4.92 22.69
C VAL A 19 -5.58 -6.38 22.53
N ARG A 20 -4.61 -6.67 21.67
CA ARG A 20 -4.04 -8.01 21.49
C ARG A 20 -2.53 -7.93 21.63
N SER A 21 -1.94 -8.78 22.46
CA SER A 21 -0.50 -8.88 22.62
C SER A 21 -0.02 -10.28 22.31
N VAL A 22 1.11 -10.36 21.61
CA VAL A 22 1.81 -11.61 21.32
C VAL A 22 3.21 -11.49 21.87
N THR A 23 3.58 -12.39 22.77
CA THR A 23 4.92 -12.50 23.34
C THR A 23 5.55 -13.78 22.80
N THR A 24 6.63 -13.65 22.03
CA THR A 24 7.39 -14.78 21.51
C THR A 24 8.23 -15.44 22.60
N ALA A 25 8.77 -16.62 22.31
CA ALA A 25 9.57 -17.41 23.27
C ALA A 25 10.84 -16.69 23.77
N ASP A 26 11.37 -15.75 22.99
CA ASP A 26 12.49 -14.88 23.36
C ASP A 26 12.07 -13.67 24.23
N GLY A 27 10.79 -13.58 24.59
CA GLY A 27 10.23 -12.50 25.40
C GLY A 27 9.84 -11.25 24.62
N ALA A 28 10.14 -11.17 23.32
CA ALA A 28 9.75 -10.02 22.51
C ALA A 28 8.23 -9.92 22.42
N THR A 29 7.68 -8.73 22.70
CA THR A 29 6.22 -8.53 22.75
C THR A 29 5.79 -7.53 21.69
N THR A 30 4.78 -7.89 20.91
CA THR A 30 4.08 -7.00 19.99
C THR A 30 2.65 -6.80 20.47
N THR A 31 2.18 -5.55 20.48
CA THR A 31 0.80 -5.20 20.85
C THR A 31 0.08 -4.56 19.67
N LEU A 32 -1.16 -4.98 19.43
CA LEU A 32 -2.08 -4.39 18.47
C LEU A 32 -3.28 -3.84 19.24
N ILE A 33 -3.62 -2.58 18.99
CA ILE A 33 -4.81 -1.92 19.52
C ILE A 33 -5.70 -1.59 18.33
N ALA A 34 -6.91 -2.13 18.29
CA ALA A 34 -7.93 -1.78 17.31
C ALA A 34 -8.91 -0.79 17.96
N GLY A 35 -8.84 0.46 17.51
CA GLY A 35 -9.68 1.57 17.96
C GLY A 35 -11.11 1.49 17.42
N LEU A 36 -12.04 2.10 18.15
CA LEU A 36 -13.45 2.19 17.74
C LEU A 36 -13.67 3.14 16.54
N ASP A 37 -12.71 4.02 16.27
CA ASP A 37 -12.66 4.94 15.14
C ASP A 37 -12.12 4.30 13.85
N GLY A 38 -11.83 2.99 13.88
CA GLY A 38 -11.24 2.26 12.76
C GLY A 38 -9.73 2.44 12.62
N ALA A 39 -9.08 3.19 13.51
CA ALA A 39 -7.62 3.27 13.56
C ALA A 39 -7.05 2.02 14.26
N THR A 40 -5.90 1.56 13.78
CA THR A 40 -5.15 0.48 14.44
C THR A 40 -3.78 0.98 14.86
N VAL A 41 -3.37 0.69 16.09
CA VAL A 41 -2.03 0.99 16.61
C VAL A 41 -1.29 -0.31 16.81
N LYS A 42 -0.17 -0.49 16.13
CA LYS A 42 0.78 -1.58 16.39
C LYS A 42 1.98 -1.04 17.14
N ILE A 43 2.34 -1.68 18.24
CA ILE A 43 3.54 -1.39 19.03
C ILE A 43 4.45 -2.60 18.91
N ASP A 44 5.64 -2.41 18.35
CA ASP A 44 6.63 -3.49 18.24
C ASP A 44 7.41 -3.67 19.55
N ALA A 45 8.28 -4.69 19.58
CA ALA A 45 9.07 -5.01 20.76
C ALA A 45 10.10 -3.93 21.14
N ARG A 46 10.39 -2.96 20.25
CA ARG A 46 11.25 -1.80 20.52
C ARG A 46 10.45 -0.60 21.01
N GLY A 47 9.13 -0.71 21.12
CA GLY A 47 8.23 0.39 21.49
C GLY A 47 7.90 1.34 20.34
N ILE A 48 8.30 1.04 19.10
CA ILE A 48 7.88 1.84 17.94
C ILE A 48 6.39 1.65 17.73
N ARG A 49 5.67 2.76 17.71
CA ARG A 49 4.22 2.80 17.52
C ARG A 49 3.91 3.14 16.07
N THR A 50 3.18 2.26 15.38
CA THR A 50 2.64 2.49 14.05
C THR A 50 1.13 2.65 14.17
N THR A 51 0.64 3.87 13.96
CA THR A 51 -0.79 4.18 13.88
C THR A 51 -1.21 4.17 12.42
N THR A 52 -2.22 3.37 12.08
CA THR A 52 -2.78 3.26 10.74
C THR A 52 -4.25 3.66 10.77
N MET A 53 -4.65 4.54 9.87
CA MET A 53 -6.05 4.89 9.64
C MET A 53 -6.47 4.33 8.28
N LEU A 54 -7.44 3.42 8.32
CA LEU A 54 -8.03 2.85 7.11
C LEU A 54 -9.14 3.75 6.58
N GLY A 55 -9.34 3.73 5.28
CA GLY A 55 -10.49 4.34 4.62
C GLY A 55 -10.94 3.50 3.42
N PRO A 56 -12.13 3.78 2.88
CA PRO A 56 -12.70 2.97 1.80
C PRO A 56 -11.88 3.10 0.52
N ASP A 57 -11.75 2.01 -0.24
CA ASP A 57 -11.41 2.10 -1.66
C ASP A 57 -12.62 2.71 -2.41
N PRO A 58 -12.41 3.65 -3.36
CA PRO A 58 -13.53 4.32 -4.05
C PRO A 58 -14.45 3.38 -4.80
N ARG A 59 -13.93 2.21 -5.15
CA ARG A 59 -14.59 1.17 -5.90
C ARG A 59 -15.25 0.21 -4.90
N TRP A 60 -14.48 -0.40 -3.99
CA TRP A 60 -14.96 -1.52 -3.13
C TRP A 60 -15.36 -1.13 -1.70
N GLY A 61 -15.33 0.15 -1.36
CA GLY A 61 -15.62 0.60 -0.01
C GLY A 61 -14.67 -0.03 1.02
N MET A 62 -15.21 -0.41 2.18
CA MET A 62 -14.43 -1.06 3.25
C MET A 62 -14.21 -2.57 3.04
N THR A 63 -14.71 -3.15 1.95
CA THR A 63 -14.39 -4.55 1.61
C THR A 63 -12.97 -4.69 1.03
N ALA A 64 -12.39 -3.59 0.52
CA ALA A 64 -10.98 -3.47 0.23
C ALA A 64 -10.42 -2.16 0.83
N PRO A 65 -10.17 -2.10 2.15
CA PRO A 65 -9.75 -0.87 2.81
C PRO A 65 -8.33 -0.47 2.39
N LEU A 66 -8.10 0.85 2.33
CA LEU A 66 -6.82 1.46 2.03
C LEU A 66 -6.24 2.14 3.27
N ALA A 67 -4.94 2.01 3.50
CA ALA A 67 -4.23 2.75 4.55
C ALA A 67 -4.08 4.23 4.15
N ARG A 68 -5.12 5.02 4.41
CA ARG A 68 -5.19 6.45 4.05
C ARG A 68 -4.15 7.29 4.77
N ARG A 69 -3.82 6.90 6.00
CA ARG A 69 -2.75 7.54 6.76
C ARG A 69 -2.01 6.51 7.60
N LEU A 70 -0.70 6.64 7.67
CA LEU A 70 0.16 5.88 8.57
C LEU A 70 1.14 6.84 9.25
N THR A 71 1.31 6.70 10.55
CA THR A 71 2.32 7.44 11.33
C THR A 71 3.14 6.46 12.15
N GLN A 72 4.46 6.57 12.08
CA GLN A 72 5.36 5.86 12.99
C GLN A 72 6.02 6.82 13.97
N THR A 73 6.02 6.46 15.24
CA THR A 73 6.70 7.20 16.30
C THR A 73 7.56 6.28 17.15
N THR A 74 8.66 6.81 17.69
CA THR A 74 9.41 6.14 18.75
C THR A 74 8.59 6.03 20.03
N ALA A 75 9.10 5.27 21.01
CA ALA A 75 8.49 5.18 22.33
C ALA A 75 8.44 6.55 23.04
N GLU A 76 9.42 7.41 22.77
CA GLU A 76 9.53 8.79 23.28
C GLU A 76 8.67 9.79 22.50
N GLY A 77 7.92 9.34 21.48
CA GLY A 77 7.00 10.18 20.71
C GLY A 77 7.63 10.91 19.52
N VAL A 78 8.89 10.63 19.17
CA VAL A 78 9.53 11.21 17.98
C VAL A 78 8.92 10.62 16.72
N VAL A 79 8.43 11.45 15.80
CA VAL A 79 7.87 10.98 14.52
C VAL A 79 9.00 10.51 13.60
N LEU A 80 8.96 9.22 13.24
CA LEU A 80 9.90 8.61 12.31
C LEU A 80 9.41 8.69 10.86
N MET A 81 8.09 8.56 10.67
CA MET A 81 7.49 8.48 9.36
C MET A 81 6.04 8.94 9.38
N THR A 82 5.63 9.65 8.34
CA THR A 82 4.22 9.89 8.02
C THR A 82 3.96 9.52 6.56
N MET A 83 2.87 8.83 6.32
CA MET A 83 2.37 8.46 5.01
C MET A 83 0.93 8.93 4.86
N ALA A 84 0.57 9.43 3.69
CA ALA A 84 -0.81 9.63 3.27
C ALA A 84 -1.03 9.00 1.89
N LEU A 85 -2.20 8.40 1.69
CA LEU A 85 -2.65 7.84 0.41
C LEU A 85 -4.01 8.42 0.01
N THR A 86 -4.07 9.04 -1.16
CA THR A 86 -5.32 9.28 -1.88
C THR A 86 -5.42 8.35 -3.09
N ARG A 87 -6.65 7.96 -3.42
CA ARG A 87 -6.99 7.18 -4.61
C ARG A 87 -8.22 7.79 -5.23
N THR A 88 -8.14 8.12 -6.51
CA THR A 88 -9.30 8.51 -7.32
C THR A 88 -9.48 7.50 -8.45
N VAL A 89 -10.74 7.31 -8.85
CA VAL A 89 -11.13 6.36 -9.88
C VAL A 89 -12.14 7.03 -10.80
N THR A 90 -11.98 6.83 -12.10
CA THR A 90 -12.99 7.13 -13.11
C THR A 90 -13.49 5.81 -13.68
N LEU A 91 -14.81 5.62 -13.67
CA LEU A 91 -15.51 4.46 -14.21
C LEU A 91 -16.33 4.89 -15.43
N ALA A 92 -16.46 4.03 -16.44
CA ALA A 92 -17.35 4.25 -17.57
C ALA A 92 -18.82 4.14 -17.13
N ASP A 93 -19.11 3.19 -16.24
CA ASP A 93 -20.37 3.07 -15.54
C ASP A 93 -20.11 3.10 -14.02
N PRO A 94 -20.56 4.16 -13.31
CA PRO A 94 -20.40 4.26 -11.86
C PRO A 94 -20.99 3.10 -11.05
N ALA A 95 -21.95 2.35 -11.61
CA ALA A 95 -22.53 1.17 -10.97
C ALA A 95 -21.73 -0.11 -11.26
N ASP A 96 -20.92 -0.13 -12.32
CA ASP A 96 -20.04 -1.25 -12.64
C ASP A 96 -18.63 -1.02 -12.07
N PRO A 97 -18.29 -1.68 -10.95
CA PRO A 97 -16.92 -1.75 -10.45
C PRO A 97 -15.82 -1.97 -11.51
N LEU A 98 -16.07 -2.84 -12.47
CA LEU A 98 -15.06 -3.33 -13.40
C LEU A 98 -14.87 -2.41 -14.62
N SER A 99 -15.68 -1.36 -14.75
CA SER A 99 -15.68 -0.44 -15.88
C SER A 99 -14.59 0.65 -15.80
N LEU A 100 -13.40 0.31 -15.31
CA LEU A 100 -12.32 1.26 -15.05
C LEU A 100 -11.89 2.01 -16.33
N LEU A 101 -11.84 3.34 -16.27
CA LEU A 101 -11.23 4.20 -17.29
C LEU A 101 -9.90 4.78 -16.82
N ALA A 102 -9.83 5.24 -15.57
CA ALA A 102 -8.61 5.78 -14.99
C ALA A 102 -8.54 5.52 -13.48
N LEU A 103 -7.34 5.33 -12.97
CA LEU A 103 -7.05 5.25 -11.54
C LEU A 103 -5.82 6.10 -11.22
N THR A 104 -5.93 6.99 -10.26
CA THR A 104 -4.81 7.79 -9.77
C THR A 104 -4.59 7.54 -8.29
N ASP A 105 -3.40 7.04 -7.95
CA ASP A 105 -2.90 6.97 -6.59
C ASP A 105 -1.91 8.09 -6.34
N THR A 106 -2.01 8.73 -5.18
CA THR A 106 -1.01 9.68 -4.69
C THR A 106 -0.57 9.25 -3.31
N VAL A 107 0.72 8.93 -3.18
CA VAL A 107 1.35 8.57 -1.92
C VAL A 107 2.30 9.69 -1.52
N THR A 108 2.05 10.30 -0.37
CA THR A 108 2.98 11.26 0.23
C THR A 108 3.66 10.60 1.41
N LEU A 109 4.98 10.42 1.32
CA LEU A 109 5.84 9.87 2.35
C LEU A 109 6.79 10.95 2.85
N ASN A 110 6.67 11.36 4.12
CA ASN A 110 7.51 12.40 4.72
C ASN A 110 7.56 13.69 3.88
N GLY A 111 6.41 14.10 3.32
CA GLY A 111 6.29 15.28 2.46
C GLY A 111 6.74 15.08 1.02
N ARG A 112 7.27 13.91 0.65
CA ARG A 112 7.66 13.57 -0.73
C ARG A 112 6.53 12.81 -1.41
N THR A 113 6.07 13.29 -2.55
CA THR A 113 4.87 12.76 -3.20
C THR A 113 5.21 11.97 -4.46
N THR A 114 4.77 10.73 -4.51
CA THR A 114 4.74 9.89 -5.72
C THR A 114 3.32 9.81 -6.23
N THR A 115 3.13 10.01 -7.53
CA THR A 115 1.83 9.85 -8.19
C THR A 115 1.90 8.70 -9.19
N THR A 116 0.91 7.81 -9.16
CA THR A 116 0.77 6.72 -10.11
C THR A 116 -0.59 6.84 -10.79
N VAL A 117 -0.58 7.04 -12.10
CA VAL A 117 -1.79 7.12 -12.93
C VAL A 117 -1.84 5.88 -13.81
N TYR A 118 -2.97 5.19 -13.84
CA TYR A 118 -3.27 4.15 -14.79
C TYR A 118 -4.42 4.59 -15.70
N ASP A 119 -4.15 4.62 -17.00
CA ASP A 119 -5.12 4.83 -18.07
C ASP A 119 -5.48 3.46 -18.66
N ALA A 120 -6.73 3.04 -18.45
CA ALA A 120 -7.20 1.73 -18.87
C ALA A 120 -7.49 1.67 -20.39
N VAL A 121 -7.83 2.80 -21.01
CA VAL A 121 -8.13 2.88 -22.45
C VAL A 121 -6.86 2.61 -23.24
N HIS A 122 -5.77 3.26 -22.84
CA HIS A 122 -4.47 3.10 -23.48
C HIS A 122 -3.65 1.95 -22.90
N ARG A 123 -4.09 1.36 -21.77
CA ARG A 123 -3.32 0.38 -20.98
C ARG A 123 -1.92 0.92 -20.67
N THR A 124 -1.89 2.11 -20.08
CA THR A 124 -0.65 2.83 -19.77
C THR A 124 -0.62 3.20 -18.30
N GLN A 125 0.50 2.93 -17.64
CA GLN A 125 0.80 3.42 -16.30
C GLN A 125 1.88 4.49 -16.36
N THR A 126 1.65 5.61 -15.69
CA THR A 126 2.64 6.68 -15.51
C THR A 126 2.92 6.84 -14.02
N VAL A 127 4.18 6.69 -13.63
CA VAL A 127 4.66 6.95 -12.27
C VAL A 127 5.51 8.21 -12.29
N THR A 128 5.15 9.19 -11.47
CA THR A 128 5.93 10.40 -11.25
C THR A 128 6.47 10.37 -9.83
N GLU A 129 7.80 10.31 -9.72
CA GLU A 129 8.50 10.31 -8.44
C GLU A 129 8.66 11.74 -7.88
N PRO A 130 8.94 11.89 -6.56
CA PRO A 130 9.08 13.21 -5.94
C PRO A 130 10.20 14.07 -6.54
N ALA A 131 11.20 13.44 -7.15
CA ALA A 131 12.29 14.12 -7.84
C ALA A 131 11.91 14.61 -9.25
N GLY A 132 10.67 14.38 -9.69
CA GLY A 132 10.20 14.70 -11.04
C GLY A 132 10.54 13.66 -12.10
N GLN A 133 11.22 12.56 -11.72
CA GLN A 133 11.46 11.45 -12.63
C GLN A 133 10.14 10.79 -13.01
N VAL A 134 9.94 10.57 -14.32
CA VAL A 134 8.72 9.96 -14.85
C VAL A 134 9.07 8.63 -15.48
N THR A 135 8.34 7.58 -15.09
CA THR A 135 8.38 6.27 -15.72
C THR A 135 7.02 5.96 -16.33
N VAL A 136 6.99 5.65 -17.63
CA VAL A 136 5.80 5.25 -18.37
C VAL A 136 5.93 3.78 -18.76
N THR A 137 4.94 2.97 -18.40
CA THR A 137 4.84 1.57 -18.79
C THR A 137 3.58 1.35 -19.62
N THR A 138 3.70 0.76 -20.79
CA THR A 138 2.55 0.33 -21.60
C THR A 138 2.34 -1.17 -21.48
N PHE A 139 1.10 -1.61 -21.61
CA PHE A 139 0.73 -3.02 -21.45
C PHE A 139 -0.05 -3.56 -22.66
N ASP A 140 0.09 -4.85 -22.91
CA ASP A 140 -0.73 -5.56 -23.88
C ASP A 140 -2.13 -5.93 -23.34
N GLY A 141 -2.91 -6.66 -24.14
CA GLY A 141 -4.27 -7.09 -23.75
C GLY A 141 -4.34 -8.09 -22.63
N GLN A 142 -3.20 -8.68 -22.26
CA GLN A 142 -3.08 -9.63 -21.15
C GLN A 142 -2.48 -8.96 -19.91
N GLY A 143 -2.22 -7.64 -19.96
CA GLY A 143 -1.63 -6.88 -18.85
C GLY A 143 -0.13 -7.08 -18.69
N ARG A 144 0.57 -7.56 -19.73
CA ARG A 144 2.04 -7.72 -19.71
C ARG A 144 2.72 -6.45 -20.23
N PRO A 145 3.84 -6.00 -19.64
CA PRO A 145 4.55 -4.82 -20.11
C PRO A 145 5.02 -4.96 -21.56
N LEU A 146 4.77 -3.96 -22.40
CA LEU A 146 5.31 -3.87 -23.76
C LEU A 146 6.51 -2.92 -23.82
N THR A 147 6.40 -1.77 -23.17
CA THR A 147 7.49 -0.80 -23.07
C THR A 147 7.57 -0.23 -21.67
N VAL A 148 8.80 0.05 -21.22
CA VAL A 148 9.09 0.82 -20.01
C VAL A 148 10.04 1.94 -20.40
N SER A 149 9.60 3.19 -20.23
CA SER A 149 10.39 4.38 -20.53
C SER A 149 10.55 5.23 -19.28
N THR A 150 11.79 5.44 -18.86
CA THR A 150 12.12 6.32 -17.74
C THR A 150 12.81 7.57 -18.27
N SER A 151 12.40 8.74 -17.81
CA SER A 151 12.97 10.02 -18.23
C SER A 151 14.49 10.03 -18.07
N GLY A 152 15.20 10.34 -19.16
CA GLY A 152 16.68 10.35 -19.19
C GLY A 152 17.34 9.02 -19.54
N LEU A 153 16.57 7.94 -19.74
CA LEU A 153 17.06 6.62 -20.14
C LEU A 153 16.44 6.18 -21.48
N ALA A 154 17.14 5.31 -22.20
CA ALA A 154 16.56 4.63 -23.35
C ALA A 154 15.40 3.71 -22.89
N PRO A 155 14.29 3.66 -23.63
CA PRO A 155 13.18 2.77 -23.29
C PRO A 155 13.57 1.31 -23.47
N VAL A 156 13.02 0.45 -22.63
CA VAL A 156 13.13 -1.01 -22.76
C VAL A 156 11.84 -1.56 -23.34
N THR A 157 11.94 -2.40 -24.36
CA THR A 157 10.81 -3.04 -25.03
C THR A 157 10.82 -4.54 -24.78
N TYR A 158 9.63 -5.11 -24.57
CA TYR A 158 9.41 -6.53 -24.31
C TYR A 158 8.54 -7.14 -25.41
N SER A 159 8.89 -8.34 -25.85
CA SER A 159 8.08 -9.14 -26.76
C SER A 159 7.80 -10.51 -26.16
N TYR A 160 6.65 -11.09 -26.50
CA TYR A 160 6.23 -12.38 -26.00
C TYR A 160 5.75 -13.29 -27.11
N ASP A 161 5.93 -14.59 -26.92
CA ASP A 161 5.31 -15.60 -27.78
C ASP A 161 3.82 -15.80 -27.46
N GLY A 162 3.15 -16.57 -28.33
CA GLY A 162 1.72 -16.90 -28.18
C GLY A 162 1.39 -17.74 -26.94
N ARG A 163 2.39 -18.23 -26.19
CA ARG A 163 2.20 -18.96 -24.92
C ARG A 163 2.41 -18.08 -23.69
N GLY A 164 2.68 -16.80 -23.86
CA GLY A 164 2.90 -15.92 -22.73
C GLY A 164 4.38 -15.64 -22.42
N ARG A 165 5.32 -16.34 -23.06
CA ARG A 165 6.73 -16.37 -22.63
C ARG A 165 7.49 -15.21 -23.26
N LEU A 166 8.35 -14.57 -22.45
CA LEU A 166 9.21 -13.49 -22.91
C LEU A 166 10.19 -14.01 -23.98
N THR A 167 10.23 -13.35 -25.12
CA THR A 167 11.10 -13.71 -26.26
C THR A 167 12.22 -12.71 -26.49
N THR A 168 12.01 -11.43 -26.17
CA THR A 168 13.03 -10.40 -26.38
C THR A 168 12.89 -9.28 -25.35
N THR A 169 14.05 -8.71 -25.00
CA THR A 169 14.18 -7.46 -24.25
C THR A 169 15.24 -6.63 -24.97
N VAL A 170 14.88 -5.42 -25.39
CA VAL A 170 15.76 -4.50 -26.13
C VAL A 170 15.68 -3.11 -25.53
#